data_AF-A0A833AUU5-F1
#
_entry.id   AF-A0A833AUU5-F1
#
_cell.length_a   1.000
_cell.length_b   1.000
_cell.length_c   1.000
_cell.angle_alpha   90.00
_cell.angle_beta   90.00
_cell.angle_gamma   90.00
#
_symmetry.space_group_name_H-M   'P 1'
#
loop_
_entity.id
_entity.type
_entity.pdbx_description
1 polymer ?
#
loop_
_entity_poly.entity_id
_entity_poly.type
_entity_poly.pdbx_seq_one_letter_code
_entity_poly.pdbx_strand_id
1 'polypeptide(L)'
;MQRFHILLLFLYSALTLTANLLPAGEENINKNKFRQLTQELPTPNSFRTASGAPGPEYYQQKADYRIFVELDDEKHRVRGHETITYHNNSPETLKYLWVQLDQNIRAQNSDAKTTRTSTLQGRRSAIAFRRFHQQFDGGFKIEYVRDANDRDLPFTIIKTMMRIDLKSPA
;
A
#
# COMPACT_ATOMS: atom_id res chain seq x y z
N MET A 1 -30.20 47.84 54.45
CA MET A 1 -29.15 46.90 54.02
C MET A 1 -29.69 45.69 53.24
N GLN A 2 -30.76 45.00 53.67
CA GLN A 2 -31.25 43.77 53.00
C GLN A 2 -31.77 43.95 51.56
N ARG A 3 -32.40 45.09 51.22
CA ARG A 3 -32.93 45.34 49.86
C ARG A 3 -31.85 45.45 48.77
N PHE A 4 -30.63 45.85 49.14
CA PHE A 4 -29.50 45.99 48.21
C PHE A 4 -28.90 44.63 47.85
N HIS A 5 -28.91 43.67 48.79
CA HIS A 5 -28.41 42.31 48.57
C HIS A 5 -29.34 41.48 47.67
N ILE A 6 -30.66 41.69 47.78
CA ILE A 6 -31.65 41.03 46.92
C ILE A 6 -31.50 41.49 45.46
N LEU A 7 -31.26 42.79 45.23
CA LEU A 7 -30.99 43.34 43.90
C LEU A 7 -29.67 42.82 43.29
N LEU A 8 -28.63 42.66 44.11
CA LEU A 8 -27.35 42.10 43.67
C LEU A 8 -27.43 40.61 43.33
N LEU A 9 -28.23 39.83 44.07
CA LEU A 9 -28.53 38.42 43.76
C LEU A 9 -29.34 38.25 42.47
N PHE A 10 -30.30 39.15 42.21
CA PHE A 10 -31.04 39.18 40.95
C PHE A 10 -30.17 39.60 39.75
N LEU A 11 -29.22 40.52 39.95
CA LEU A 11 -28.28 40.92 38.91
C LEU A 11 -27.29 39.78 38.59
N TYR A 12 -26.85 39.03 39.61
CA TYR A 12 -25.95 37.90 39.46
C TYR A 12 -26.63 36.71 38.76
N SER A 13 -27.91 36.45 39.04
CA SER A 13 -28.68 35.40 38.36
C SER A 13 -29.03 35.76 36.91
N ALA A 14 -29.25 37.04 36.60
CA ALA A 14 -29.43 37.50 35.22
C ALA A 14 -28.12 37.39 34.39
N LEU A 15 -26.96 37.53 35.04
CA LEU A 15 -25.65 37.42 34.39
C LEU A 15 -25.26 35.96 34.09
N THR A 16 -25.64 35.00 34.94
CA THR A 16 -25.39 33.57 34.69
C THR A 16 -26.33 32.95 33.65
N LEU A 17 -27.55 33.48 33.53
CA LEU A 17 -28.52 33.01 32.53
C LEU A 17 -28.13 33.44 31.10
N THR A 18 -27.48 34.59 30.94
CA THR A 18 -27.04 35.12 29.64
C THR A 18 -25.73 34.49 29.12
N ALA A 19 -24.86 33.99 29.99
CA ALA A 19 -23.62 33.32 29.59
C ALA A 19 -23.85 31.96 28.88
N ASN A 20 -24.99 31.30 29.15
CA ASN A 20 -25.36 30.02 28.50
C ASN A 20 -26.07 30.20 27.15
N LEU A 21 -26.32 31.45 26.73
CA LEU A 21 -26.99 31.80 25.47
C LEU A 21 -26.02 32.24 24.37
N LEU A 22 -24.70 32.18 24.60
CA LEU A 22 -23.75 32.26 23.51
C LEU A 22 -23.86 30.95 22.72
N PRO A 23 -24.31 30.96 21.45
CA PRO A 23 -24.21 29.78 20.63
C PRO A 23 -22.73 29.45 20.51
N ALA A 24 -22.30 28.38 21.18
CA ALA A 24 -21.09 27.67 20.79
C ALA A 24 -21.35 27.28 19.33
N GLY A 25 -20.63 27.91 18.39
CA GLY A 25 -20.85 27.69 16.97
C GLY A 25 -20.87 26.19 16.71
N GLU A 26 -22.02 25.64 16.30
CA GLU A 26 -22.08 24.27 15.85
C GLU A 26 -21.12 24.14 14.68
N GLU A 27 -20.06 23.36 14.86
CA GLU A 27 -19.20 23.03 13.73
C GLU A 27 -20.07 22.39 12.65
N ASN A 28 -20.12 23.04 11.49
CA ASN A 28 -20.95 22.64 10.36
C ASN A 28 -20.31 21.43 9.64
N ILE A 29 -20.14 20.33 10.37
CA ILE A 29 -19.59 19.09 9.84
C ILE A 29 -20.70 18.33 9.12
N ASN A 30 -20.56 18.20 7.80
CA ASN A 30 -21.48 17.42 6.98
C ASN A 30 -21.48 15.94 7.42
N LYS A 31 -22.51 15.46 8.14
CA LYS A 31 -22.57 14.08 8.66
C LYS A 31 -23.01 13.03 7.60
N ASN A 32 -23.06 13.39 6.32
CA ASN A 32 -23.50 12.48 5.26
C ASN A 32 -22.53 11.29 5.13
N LYS A 33 -23.08 10.08 5.04
CA LYS A 33 -22.32 8.83 4.83
C LYS A 33 -21.52 8.81 3.52
N PHE A 34 -21.87 9.70 2.59
CA PHE A 34 -21.20 9.91 1.29
C PHE A 34 -20.45 11.25 1.22
N ARG A 35 -20.16 11.88 2.36
CA ARG A 35 -19.29 13.06 2.37
C ARG A 35 -17.95 12.70 1.71
N GLN A 36 -17.40 13.63 0.93
CA GLN A 36 -16.04 13.46 0.45
C GLN A 36 -15.08 13.44 1.66
N LEU A 37 -14.17 12.46 1.68
CA LEU A 37 -13.18 12.28 2.76
C LEU A 37 -12.13 13.40 2.83
N THR A 38 -12.18 14.37 1.92
CA THR A 38 -11.14 15.38 1.64
C THR A 38 -11.06 16.52 2.66
N GLN A 39 -11.89 16.54 3.70
CA GLN A 39 -12.08 17.77 4.48
C GLN A 39 -10.98 18.09 5.48
N GLU A 40 -10.10 17.14 5.80
CA GLU A 40 -8.92 17.38 6.62
C GLU A 40 -7.69 16.92 5.84
N LEU A 41 -6.95 17.88 5.29
CA LEU A 41 -5.58 17.61 4.89
C LEU A 41 -4.81 17.21 6.15
N PRO A 42 -3.92 16.19 6.07
CA PRO A 42 -3.14 15.78 7.22
C PRO A 42 -2.40 16.99 7.79
N THR A 43 -2.54 17.20 9.10
CA THR A 43 -1.80 18.25 9.78
C THR A 43 -0.30 18.00 9.63
N PRO A 44 0.51 19.07 9.56
CA PRO A 44 1.95 18.94 9.47
C PRO A 44 2.49 18.09 10.61
N ASN A 45 3.38 17.16 10.30
CA ASN A 45 4.05 16.30 11.28
C ASN A 45 5.57 16.23 10.98
N SER A 46 6.30 15.45 11.77
CA SER A 46 7.76 15.32 11.64
C SER A 46 8.20 14.72 10.30
N PHE A 47 7.33 13.98 9.62
CA PHE A 47 7.60 13.37 8.32
C PHE A 47 7.17 14.24 7.13
N ARG A 48 6.18 15.12 7.29
CA ARG A 48 5.65 15.98 6.22
C ARG A 48 5.19 17.34 6.74
N THR A 49 5.74 18.42 6.20
CA THR A 49 5.44 19.80 6.62
C THR A 49 4.12 20.32 6.03
N ALA A 50 3.69 21.53 6.43
CA ALA A 50 2.47 22.19 5.93
C ALA A 50 2.48 22.47 4.42
N SER A 51 3.66 22.55 3.81
CA SER A 51 3.82 22.71 2.37
C SER A 51 3.81 21.37 1.61
N GLY A 52 3.67 20.24 2.32
CA GLY A 52 3.78 18.91 1.76
C GLY A 52 5.21 18.44 1.51
N ALA A 53 6.22 19.25 1.85
CA ALA A 53 7.63 18.89 1.73
C ALA A 53 8.03 17.84 2.78
N PRO A 54 9.07 17.02 2.50
CA PRO A 54 9.72 16.18 3.50
C PRO A 54 10.04 16.93 4.79
N GLY A 55 9.61 16.39 5.93
CA GLY A 55 9.98 16.89 7.24
C GLY A 55 11.35 16.36 7.71
N PRO A 56 11.83 16.79 8.88
CA PRO A 56 13.14 16.38 9.41
C PRO A 56 13.29 14.87 9.65
N GLU A 57 12.21 14.16 9.98
CA GLU A 57 12.21 12.70 10.22
C GLU A 57 11.84 11.90 8.97
N TYR A 58 11.69 12.57 7.82
CA TYR A 58 11.35 11.91 6.58
C TYR A 58 12.47 10.97 6.10
N TYR A 59 12.10 9.73 5.77
CA TYR A 59 12.99 8.75 5.16
C TYR A 59 12.40 8.21 3.85
N GLN A 60 13.27 7.75 2.96
CA GLN A 60 12.90 7.04 1.73
C GLN A 60 13.68 5.75 1.66
N GLN A 61 13.01 4.66 1.34
CA GLN A 61 13.68 3.39 1.09
C GLN A 61 14.39 3.39 -0.26
N LYS A 62 15.51 2.68 -0.37
CA LYS A 62 16.25 2.54 -1.62
C LYS A 62 16.49 1.06 -1.90
N ALA A 63 16.31 0.66 -3.16
CA ALA A 63 16.66 -0.67 -3.64
C ALA A 63 17.51 -0.54 -4.89
N ASP A 64 18.70 -1.12 -4.87
CA ASP A 64 19.60 -1.22 -6.02
C ASP A 64 19.52 -2.62 -6.61
N TYR A 65 19.43 -2.72 -7.93
CA TYR A 65 19.23 -3.96 -8.65
C TYR A 65 20.39 -4.22 -9.61
N ARG A 66 20.92 -5.44 -9.58
CA ARG A 66 21.84 -5.96 -10.59
C ARG A 66 21.27 -7.24 -11.17
N ILE A 67 20.89 -7.20 -12.44
CA ILE A 67 20.16 -8.27 -13.11
C ILE A 67 21.02 -8.83 -14.24
N PHE A 68 21.28 -10.13 -14.19
CA PHE A 68 21.91 -10.90 -15.26
C PHE A 68 20.86 -11.80 -15.88
N VAL A 69 20.67 -11.69 -17.19
CA VAL A 69 19.63 -12.42 -17.92
C VAL A 69 20.23 -13.00 -19.20
N GLU A 70 19.85 -14.25 -19.48
CA GLU A 70 20.16 -15.00 -20.68
C GLU A 70 18.87 -15.44 -21.37
N LEU A 71 18.83 -15.30 -22.70
CA LEU A 71 17.76 -15.81 -23.55
C LEU A 71 18.23 -17.09 -24.25
N ASP A 72 17.58 -18.20 -23.93
CA ASP A 72 17.74 -19.50 -24.60
C ASP A 72 16.65 -19.63 -25.66
N ASP A 73 16.97 -19.29 -26.91
CA ASP A 73 16.01 -19.29 -28.04
C ASP A 73 15.58 -20.72 -28.40
N GLU A 74 16.51 -21.69 -28.39
CA GLU A 74 16.21 -23.09 -28.67
C GLU A 74 15.18 -23.68 -27.70
N LYS A 75 15.31 -23.35 -26.41
CA LYS A 75 14.37 -23.80 -25.37
C LYS A 75 13.26 -22.79 -25.07
N HIS A 76 13.20 -21.68 -25.80
CA HIS A 76 12.26 -20.57 -25.61
C HIS A 76 12.13 -20.13 -24.15
N ARG A 77 13.26 -19.91 -23.47
CA ARG A 77 13.29 -19.61 -22.04
C ARG A 77 14.23 -18.47 -21.70
N VAL A 78 13.81 -17.65 -20.75
CA VAL A 78 14.65 -16.63 -20.11
C VAL A 78 15.12 -17.17 -18.76
N ARG A 79 16.43 -17.11 -18.49
CA ARG A 79 17.04 -17.47 -17.21
C ARG A 79 17.90 -16.32 -16.72
N GLY A 80 18.09 -16.23 -15.41
CA GLY A 80 18.88 -15.14 -14.86
C GLY A 80 19.10 -15.24 -13.37
N HIS A 81 19.99 -14.38 -12.90
CA HIS A 81 20.23 -14.14 -11.49
C HIS A 81 20.09 -12.64 -11.22
N GLU A 82 19.47 -12.30 -10.10
CA GLU A 82 19.26 -10.92 -9.68
C GLU A 82 19.81 -10.75 -8.27
N THR A 83 20.63 -9.71 -8.09
CA THR A 83 21.08 -9.25 -6.78
C THR A 83 20.34 -7.97 -6.44
N ILE A 84 19.59 -7.99 -5.33
CA ILE A 84 18.86 -6.84 -4.80
C ILE A 84 19.57 -6.36 -3.54
N THR A 85 20.07 -5.12 -3.55
CA THR A 85 20.61 -4.46 -2.35
C THR A 85 19.57 -3.50 -1.80
N TYR A 86 18.94 -3.86 -0.69
CA TYR A 86 17.95 -3.04 -0.03
C TYR A 86 18.59 -2.20 1.08
N HIS A 87 18.34 -0.90 1.07
CA HIS A 87 18.81 0.03 2.10
C HIS A 87 17.60 0.42 2.96
N ASN A 88 17.56 -0.08 4.20
CA ASN A 88 16.56 0.32 5.18
C ASN A 88 16.93 1.68 5.78
N ASN A 89 16.28 2.75 5.31
CA ASN A 89 16.47 4.09 5.87
C ASN A 89 15.42 4.44 6.94
N SER A 90 14.53 3.51 7.26
CA SER A 90 13.55 3.67 8.34
C SER A 90 14.24 3.56 9.70
N PRO A 91 13.78 4.29 10.73
CA PRO A 91 14.17 4.02 12.11
C PRO A 91 13.68 2.66 12.63
N GLU A 92 12.70 2.06 11.93
CA GLU A 92 12.13 0.77 12.28
C GLU A 92 12.91 -0.39 11.67
N THR A 93 13.05 -1.44 12.48
CA THR A 93 13.71 -2.68 12.10
C THR A 93 12.89 -3.48 11.08
N LEU A 94 13.51 -3.84 9.95
CA LEU A 94 12.87 -4.62 8.91
C LEU A 94 13.06 -6.13 9.11
N LYS A 95 11.95 -6.88 9.22
CA LYS A 95 11.96 -8.34 9.44
C LYS A 95 11.74 -9.17 8.18
N TYR A 96 11.06 -8.60 7.19
CA TYR A 96 10.74 -9.28 5.94
C TYR A 96 10.69 -8.28 4.78
N LEU A 97 10.93 -8.76 3.57
CA LEU A 97 10.80 -8.02 2.33
C LEU A 97 9.70 -8.63 1.47
N TRP A 98 8.93 -7.76 0.81
CA TRP A 98 8.00 -8.18 -0.24
C TRP A 98 8.58 -7.82 -1.61
N VAL A 99 8.64 -8.81 -2.49
CA VAL A 99 9.09 -8.68 -3.88
C VAL A 99 7.91 -8.97 -4.79
N GLN A 100 7.71 -8.11 -5.79
CA GLN A 100 6.66 -8.28 -6.79
C GLN A 100 7.14 -9.23 -7.89
N LEU A 101 6.31 -10.23 -8.18
CA LEU A 101 6.51 -11.27 -9.18
C LEU A 101 5.41 -11.16 -10.25
N ASP A 102 5.32 -10.02 -10.91
CA ASP A 102 4.20 -9.68 -11.81
C ASP A 102 3.98 -10.69 -12.94
N GLN A 103 5.05 -11.32 -13.46
CA GLN A 103 4.94 -12.35 -14.50
C GLN A 103 4.14 -13.57 -14.05
N ASN A 104 3.98 -13.81 -12.74
CA ASN A 104 3.13 -14.88 -12.23
C ASN A 104 1.65 -14.70 -12.59
N ILE A 105 1.22 -13.53 -13.07
CA ILE A 105 -0.10 -13.38 -13.70
C ILE A 105 -0.27 -14.26 -14.95
N ARG A 106 0.83 -14.64 -15.60
CA ARG A 106 0.91 -15.55 -16.76
C ARG A 106 1.26 -16.99 -16.37
N ALA A 107 1.36 -17.29 -15.08
CA ALA A 107 1.55 -18.66 -14.61
C ALA A 107 0.35 -19.52 -15.02
N GLN A 108 0.60 -20.81 -15.26
CA GLN A 108 -0.44 -21.72 -15.71
C GLN A 108 -1.64 -21.82 -14.75
N ASN A 109 -1.40 -21.63 -13.45
CA ASN A 109 -2.39 -21.66 -12.36
C ASN A 109 -2.80 -20.27 -11.87
N SER A 110 -2.62 -19.20 -12.66
CA SER A 110 -2.98 -17.85 -12.24
C SER A 110 -4.49 -17.61 -12.25
N ASP A 111 -4.97 -16.81 -11.29
CA ASP A 111 -6.38 -16.40 -11.22
C ASP A 111 -6.82 -15.62 -12.47
N ALA A 112 -5.88 -14.90 -13.10
CA ALA A 112 -6.12 -14.18 -14.34
C ALA A 112 -6.47 -15.11 -15.51
N LYS A 113 -5.95 -16.35 -15.51
CA LYS A 113 -6.31 -17.37 -16.48
C LYS A 113 -7.66 -18.01 -16.14
N THR A 114 -7.91 -18.28 -14.86
CA THR A 114 -9.15 -18.93 -14.39
C THR A 114 -10.38 -18.03 -14.50
N THR A 115 -10.24 -16.74 -14.19
CA THR A 115 -11.34 -15.75 -14.20
C THR A 115 -11.57 -15.15 -15.59
N ARG A 116 -10.77 -15.55 -16.60
CA ARG A 116 -10.85 -14.99 -17.94
C ARG A 116 -12.17 -15.37 -18.59
N THR A 117 -13.09 -14.42 -18.65
CA THR A 117 -14.34 -14.58 -19.37
C THR A 117 -14.10 -14.41 -20.87
N SER A 118 -14.84 -15.17 -21.68
CA SER A 118 -14.84 -14.99 -23.13
C SER A 118 -16.25 -15.13 -23.67
N THR A 119 -16.60 -14.28 -24.63
CA THR A 119 -17.87 -14.37 -25.34
C THR A 119 -17.73 -15.30 -26.55
N LEU A 120 -18.53 -16.36 -26.57
CA LEU A 120 -18.67 -17.24 -27.73
C LEU A 120 -19.65 -16.59 -28.72
N GLN A 121 -19.24 -15.50 -29.36
CA GLN A 121 -20.02 -14.87 -30.43
C GLN A 121 -19.36 -15.13 -31.79
N GLY A 122 -20.14 -15.75 -32.69
CA GLY A 122 -19.81 -15.93 -34.10
C GLY A 122 -18.83 -17.07 -34.42
N ARG A 123 -18.58 -17.24 -35.72
CA ARG A 123 -17.65 -18.22 -36.29
C ARG A 123 -16.22 -17.74 -36.08
N ARG A 124 -15.58 -18.15 -34.98
CA ARG A 124 -14.15 -17.85 -34.74
C ARG A 124 -13.27 -18.64 -35.71
N SER A 125 -12.19 -18.03 -36.19
CA SER A 125 -11.21 -18.75 -37.00
C SER A 125 -10.51 -19.83 -36.17
N ALA A 126 -10.08 -20.91 -36.82
CA ALA A 126 -9.31 -21.97 -36.16
C ALA A 126 -8.04 -21.42 -35.47
N ILE A 127 -7.45 -20.36 -36.02
CA ILE A 127 -6.28 -19.65 -35.45
C ILE A 127 -6.65 -18.94 -34.14
N ALA A 128 -7.79 -18.26 -34.08
CA ALA A 128 -8.28 -17.59 -32.87
C ALA A 128 -8.61 -18.61 -31.77
N PHE A 129 -9.15 -19.78 -32.14
CA PHE A 129 -9.42 -20.88 -31.21
C PHE A 129 -8.12 -21.48 -30.63
N ARG A 130 -7.09 -21.69 -31.46
CA ARG A 130 -5.78 -22.19 -31.00
C ARG A 130 -5.09 -21.24 -30.03
N ARG A 131 -5.13 -19.93 -30.27
CA ARG A 131 -4.58 -18.92 -29.33
C ARG A 131 -5.29 -18.92 -27.98
N PHE A 132 -6.58 -19.22 -27.96
CA PHE A 132 -7.36 -19.30 -26.73
C PHE A 132 -6.94 -20.48 -25.84
N HIS A 133 -6.45 -21.56 -26.44
CA HIS A 133 -6.03 -22.79 -25.76
C HIS A 133 -4.51 -22.89 -25.52
N GLN A 134 -3.75 -21.80 -25.70
CA GLN A 134 -2.31 -21.82 -25.44
C GLN A 134 -2.02 -22.09 -23.95
N GLN A 135 -1.36 -23.21 -23.67
CA GLN A 135 -0.92 -23.63 -22.34
C GLN A 135 0.48 -23.11 -22.00
N PHE A 136 0.77 -21.85 -22.34
CA PHE A 136 2.05 -21.25 -21.96
C PHE A 136 2.10 -21.05 -20.44
N ASP A 137 3.20 -21.46 -19.81
CA ASP A 137 3.50 -21.19 -18.42
C ASP A 137 4.57 -20.10 -18.35
N GLY A 138 4.13 -18.85 -18.14
CA GLY A 138 4.99 -17.67 -18.12
C GLY A 138 5.35 -17.19 -16.72
N GLY A 139 5.05 -17.97 -15.68
CA GLY A 139 5.37 -17.60 -14.30
C GLY A 139 6.84 -17.78 -13.97
N PHE A 140 7.34 -17.03 -12.99
CA PHE A 140 8.67 -17.20 -12.45
C PHE A 140 8.84 -18.59 -11.82
N LYS A 141 9.97 -19.23 -12.08
CA LYS A 141 10.42 -20.44 -11.39
C LYS A 141 11.61 -20.05 -10.53
N ILE A 142 11.33 -19.73 -9.27
CA ILE A 142 12.36 -19.29 -8.32
C ILE A 142 13.14 -20.53 -7.87
N GLU A 143 14.42 -20.61 -8.23
CA GLU A 143 15.30 -21.72 -7.87
C GLU A 143 15.84 -21.55 -6.44
N TYR A 144 16.24 -20.35 -6.07
CA TYR A 144 16.74 -20.01 -4.74
C TYR A 144 16.56 -18.53 -4.42
N VAL A 145 16.54 -18.23 -3.12
CA VAL A 145 16.65 -16.87 -2.58
C VAL A 145 17.68 -16.94 -1.46
N ARG A 146 18.75 -16.15 -1.59
CA ARG A 146 19.90 -16.21 -0.68
C ARG A 146 20.31 -14.84 -0.19
N ASP A 147 20.94 -14.80 0.98
CA ASP A 147 21.57 -13.60 1.49
C ASP A 147 22.96 -13.35 0.88
N ALA A 148 23.59 -12.24 1.27
CA ALA A 148 24.92 -11.85 0.80
C ALA A 148 26.04 -12.87 1.15
N ASN A 149 25.79 -13.79 2.08
CA ASN A 149 26.72 -14.85 2.49
C ASN A 149 26.34 -16.21 1.87
N ASP A 150 25.53 -16.22 0.81
CA ASP A 150 25.05 -17.42 0.10
C ASP A 150 24.21 -18.37 0.98
N ARG A 151 23.59 -17.86 2.04
CA ARG A 151 22.70 -18.66 2.89
C ARG A 151 21.27 -18.55 2.40
N ASP A 152 20.60 -19.69 2.24
CA ASP A 152 19.19 -19.73 1.84
C ASP A 152 18.30 -18.98 2.84
N LEU A 153 17.42 -18.14 2.29
CA LEU A 153 16.42 -17.39 3.03
C LEU A 153 15.05 -18.06 2.88
N PRO A 154 14.28 -18.19 3.97
CA PRO A 154 12.90 -18.65 3.87
C PRO A 154 12.07 -17.63 3.10
N PHE A 155 11.26 -18.11 2.15
CA PHE A 155 10.34 -17.28 1.41
C PHE A 155 9.00 -17.96 1.16
N THR A 156 7.95 -17.16 0.99
CA THR A 156 6.60 -17.62 0.63
C THR A 156 6.12 -16.86 -0.59
N ILE A 157 5.71 -17.58 -1.63
CA ILE A 157 5.10 -16.98 -2.83
C ILE A 157 3.57 -17.08 -2.71
N ILE A 158 2.92 -15.93 -2.77
CA ILE A 158 1.47 -15.76 -2.81
C ILE A 158 1.13 -15.07 -4.13
N LYS A 159 0.79 -15.85 -5.15
CA LYS A 159 0.44 -15.36 -6.50
C LYS A 159 1.58 -14.50 -7.09
N THR A 160 1.36 -13.20 -7.25
CA THR A 160 2.32 -12.23 -7.78
C THR A 160 3.16 -11.56 -6.69
N MET A 161 3.08 -12.02 -5.44
CA MET A 161 3.85 -11.46 -4.33
C MET A 161 4.73 -12.54 -3.72
N MET A 162 5.98 -12.20 -3.38
CA MET A 162 6.89 -13.06 -2.65
C MET A 162 7.33 -12.37 -1.36
N ARG A 163 7.11 -13.01 -0.22
CA ARG A 163 7.66 -12.58 1.07
C ARG A 163 8.96 -13.32 1.34
N ILE A 164 10.01 -12.59 1.65
CA ILE A 164 11.32 -13.12 2.07
C ILE A 164 11.50 -12.75 3.54
N ASP A 165 11.75 -13.74 4.39
CA ASP A 165 12.00 -13.53 5.81
C ASP A 165 13.50 -13.34 6.05
N LEU A 166 13.87 -12.22 6.67
CA LEU A 166 15.26 -11.85 6.91
C LEU A 166 15.76 -12.51 8.20
N LYS A 167 16.88 -13.25 8.12
CA LYS A 167 17.49 -13.90 9.29
C LYS A 167 18.05 -12.91 10.30
N SER A 168 18.59 -11.80 9.81
CA SER A 168 19.04 -10.68 10.63
C SER A 168 18.18 -9.47 10.28
N PRO A 169 17.64 -8.77 11.29
CA PRO A 169 16.88 -7.56 11.02
C PRO A 169 17.78 -6.49 10.41
N ALA A 170 17.29 -5.83 9.36
CA ALA A 170 17.98 -4.75 8.66
C ALA A 170 17.49 -3.37 9.09
#